data_AF-A0A672H8A5-F1
#
_entry.id   AF-A0A672H8A5-F1
#
_cell.length_a   1.000
_cell.length_b   1.000
_cell.length_c   1.000
_cell.angle_alpha   90.00
_cell.angle_beta   90.00
_cell.angle_gamma   90.00
#
_symmetry.space_group_name_H-M   'P 1'
#
loop_
_entity.id
_entity.type
_entity.pdbx_description
1 polymer ?
#
loop_
_entity_poly.entity_id
_entity_poly.type
_entity_poly.pdbx_seq_one_letter_code
_entity_poly.pdbx_strand_id
1 'polypeptide(L)'
;FSAYTNITQSFFCCVPVDGVDCYVTLSLPTATAKVFRTNTVNKTINPVWNESFTFVVPALQEKQPAVRISHDIPAQEKEYLVKRKPIVAQALKKALGLMCESLSVLCVQVPTIAVAGSGGGSRAMTGLLGSLRGLKEIGVLDAVTYLTGVSGSTWAMSALYQHANWSQQELNNIIKKEKELMTTGTLEVLLKNVNYCVKESTDKCEEQGHVSPFVDFTGLLLEQLVFGEKVGKTLSEQQMKVNEGQNPLPIYTLLNYVFLLTEWCEFTPYEAGLSKYGASVPTEDFGSEFFLGHMIKRHPEIRLPFLMGMWSSAFSANQKEILDYFLKNVLGKTSETEPSGEPSSGESFSNRHFFVAEYYNFMRGLFLHCNYGEHHNFQARTASHPDSFPNQLTATDPTLKLIDSGHAINIGCAPILQPERDVDVIICLNYSWEPIFEVIKKTAVYCKDHCIPFPNADFASLENEPKKEVYIFEDKENPKAPIVMLFPLVNDSFKHFKSPGVKRQTEEEIRAGEVDVSSENSPYTTKHMLYKPEDYQALIDLTSYNILNNKETIEAGKIRELLHLISERSP
;
A
#
# COMPACT_ATOMS: atom_id res chain seq x y z
N PHE A 1 14.22 40.51 -4.58
CA PHE A 1 13.22 39.97 -5.51
C PHE A 1 11.84 40.45 -5.08
N SER A 2 11.16 41.21 -5.92
CA SER A 2 9.78 41.66 -5.71
C SER A 2 8.83 40.47 -5.91
N ALA A 3 8.39 39.85 -4.81
CA ALA A 3 7.33 38.85 -4.86
C ALA A 3 6.03 39.57 -5.24
N TYR A 4 5.55 39.34 -6.46
CA TYR A 4 4.18 39.67 -6.83
C TYR A 4 3.25 38.69 -6.10
N THR A 5 2.87 39.02 -4.87
CA THR A 5 1.75 38.36 -4.20
C THR A 5 0.46 38.90 -4.82
N ASN A 6 -0.08 38.18 -5.81
CA ASN A 6 -1.44 38.41 -6.26
C ASN A 6 -2.40 37.97 -5.14
N ILE A 7 -2.84 38.92 -4.33
CA ILE A 7 -4.04 38.75 -3.50
C ILE A 7 -5.22 38.93 -4.45
N THR A 8 -5.81 37.82 -4.89
CA THR A 8 -7.00 37.88 -5.76
C THR A 8 -8.22 38.14 -4.89
N GLN A 9 -8.70 39.38 -4.89
CA GLN A 9 -9.99 39.73 -4.29
C GLN A 9 -11.07 39.55 -5.37
N SER A 10 -11.80 38.43 -5.32
CA SER A 10 -12.86 38.15 -6.29
C SER A 10 -14.20 38.66 -5.75
N PHE A 11 -14.73 39.73 -6.34
CA PHE A 11 -16.10 40.20 -6.09
C PHE A 11 -17.01 39.63 -7.18
N PHE A 12 -17.79 38.58 -6.86
CA PHE A 12 -18.93 38.19 -7.69
C PHE A 12 -20.14 39.01 -7.27
N CYS A 13 -20.54 39.99 -8.07
CA CYS A 13 -21.78 40.73 -7.90
C CYS A 13 -22.71 40.39 -9.08
N CYS A 14 -23.66 39.47 -8.85
CA CYS A 14 -24.74 39.21 -9.79
C CYS A 14 -25.91 40.14 -9.48
N VAL A 15 -26.14 41.14 -10.35
CA VAL A 15 -27.38 41.91 -10.63
C VAL A 15 -28.12 42.54 -9.43
N PRO A 16 -28.50 43.84 -9.49
CA PRO A 16 -29.17 44.51 -8.37
C PRO A 16 -30.62 44.00 -8.23
N VAL A 17 -30.84 43.15 -7.24
CA VAL A 17 -32.17 42.83 -6.71
C VAL A 17 -32.08 43.02 -5.20
N ASP A 18 -33.06 43.70 -4.61
CA ASP A 18 -33.12 43.97 -3.18
C ASP A 18 -32.80 42.74 -2.33
N GLY A 19 -31.78 42.85 -1.48
CA GLY A 19 -31.41 41.84 -0.51
C GLY A 19 -30.34 40.83 -0.95
N VAL A 20 -29.14 41.32 -1.33
CA VAL A 20 -27.98 40.46 -1.61
C VAL A 20 -27.32 39.99 -0.31
N ASP A 21 -26.99 38.70 -0.26
CA ASP A 21 -26.25 38.08 0.84
C ASP A 21 -24.74 38.13 0.55
N CYS A 22 -23.98 38.89 1.33
CA CYS A 22 -22.57 39.20 1.05
C CYS A 22 -21.61 38.41 1.94
N TYR A 23 -20.51 37.94 1.35
CA TYR A 23 -19.35 37.37 2.06
C TYR A 23 -18.06 37.71 1.30
N VAL A 24 -16.92 37.64 1.99
CA VAL A 24 -15.59 37.78 1.39
C VAL A 24 -14.86 36.45 1.47
N THR A 25 -14.15 36.08 0.40
CA THR A 25 -13.16 35.00 0.43
C THR A 25 -11.77 35.58 0.28
N LEU A 26 -10.81 35.00 1.00
CA LEU A 26 -9.41 35.41 0.97
C LEU A 26 -8.55 34.18 0.77
N SER A 27 -7.77 34.18 -0.30
CA SER A 27 -6.83 33.12 -0.65
C SER A 27 -5.44 33.71 -0.80
N LEU A 28 -4.48 33.15 -0.06
CA LEU A 28 -3.06 33.45 -0.23
C LEU A 28 -2.32 32.12 -0.43
N PRO A 29 -2.27 31.60 -1.67
CA PRO A 29 -1.75 30.26 -1.94
C PRO A 29 -0.29 30.08 -1.48
N THR A 30 0.50 31.14 -1.49
CA THR A 30 1.89 31.14 -1.04
C THR A 30 2.07 30.94 0.48
N ALA A 31 1.00 31.09 1.27
CA ALA A 31 1.03 31.03 2.73
C ALA A 31 0.24 29.87 3.33
N THR A 32 -0.85 29.42 2.68
CA THR A 32 -1.64 28.27 3.13
C THR A 32 -2.47 27.69 1.98
N ALA A 33 -2.84 26.42 2.07
CA ALA A 33 -3.78 25.77 1.15
C ALA A 33 -5.24 26.16 1.41
N LYS A 34 -5.52 26.70 2.60
CA LYS A 34 -6.87 27.08 3.00
C LYS A 34 -7.32 28.39 2.33
N VAL A 35 -8.54 28.38 1.80
CA VAL A 35 -9.26 29.61 1.46
C VAL A 35 -10.07 30.02 2.68
N PHE A 36 -9.85 31.22 3.17
CA PHE A 36 -10.64 31.79 4.25
C PHE A 36 -11.90 32.43 3.69
N ARG A 37 -12.98 32.40 4.46
CA ARG A 37 -14.26 32.99 4.11
C ARG A 37 -14.86 33.64 5.35
N THR A 38 -15.40 34.85 5.20
CA THR A 38 -16.20 35.49 6.26
C THR A 38 -17.57 34.84 6.38
N ASN A 39 -18.26 35.09 7.49
CA ASN A 39 -19.69 34.77 7.55
C ASN A 39 -20.47 35.54 6.48
N THR A 40 -21.58 34.97 6.03
CA THR A 40 -22.50 35.64 5.11
C THR A 40 -23.34 36.65 5.89
N VAL A 41 -23.37 37.91 5.45
CA VAL A 41 -24.25 38.95 5.98
C VAL A 41 -25.39 39.15 5.00
N ASN A 42 -26.59 38.82 5.45
CA ASN A 42 -27.74 38.74 4.58
C ASN A 42 -28.36 40.11 4.28
N LYS A 43 -28.90 40.25 3.07
CA LYS A 43 -29.73 41.38 2.64
C LYS A 43 -29.11 42.77 2.85
N THR A 44 -27.81 42.91 2.72
CA THR A 44 -27.13 44.21 2.83
C THR A 44 -26.03 44.34 1.79
N ILE A 45 -26.04 45.46 1.07
CA ILE A 45 -24.96 45.84 0.16
C ILE A 45 -23.77 46.47 0.89
N ASN A 46 -23.94 46.81 2.18
CA ASN A 46 -22.91 47.39 3.05
C ASN A 46 -22.64 46.48 4.25
N PRO A 47 -22.12 45.25 4.02
CA PRO A 47 -21.80 44.32 5.09
C PRO A 47 -20.62 44.82 5.95
N VAL A 48 -20.69 44.59 7.26
CA VAL A 48 -19.60 44.85 8.21
C VAL A 48 -19.30 43.53 8.93
N TRP A 49 -18.18 42.88 8.59
CA TRP A 49 -17.83 41.56 9.11
C TRP A 49 -17.04 41.60 10.43
N ASN A 50 -16.11 42.54 10.59
CA ASN A 50 -15.20 42.62 11.75
C ASN A 50 -14.48 41.29 12.08
N GLU A 51 -14.19 40.49 11.06
CA GLU A 51 -13.44 39.23 11.18
C GLU A 51 -11.97 39.45 10.84
N SER A 52 -11.07 38.72 11.51
CA SER A 52 -9.63 38.77 11.27
C SER A 52 -9.11 37.42 10.80
N PHE A 53 -8.28 37.42 9.76
CA PHE A 53 -7.61 36.23 9.23
C PHE A 53 -6.10 36.40 9.33
N THR A 54 -5.39 35.36 9.76
CA THR A 54 -3.94 35.37 9.91
C THR A 54 -3.30 34.49 8.86
N PHE A 55 -2.37 35.06 8.09
CA PHE A 55 -1.50 34.32 7.19
C PHE A 55 -0.10 34.29 7.76
N VAL A 56 0.47 33.09 7.87
CA VAL A 56 1.91 32.94 8.09
C VAL A 56 2.54 32.92 6.71
N VAL A 57 3.17 34.03 6.31
CA VAL A 57 3.97 34.06 5.08
C VAL A 57 5.39 33.67 5.50
N PRO A 58 5.87 32.46 5.17
CA PRO A 58 7.25 32.13 5.47
C PRO A 58 8.13 33.05 4.63
N ALA A 59 9.04 33.78 5.29
CA ALA A 59 10.17 34.32 4.57
C ALA A 59 10.90 33.13 3.95
N LEU A 60 11.07 33.12 2.62
CA LEU A 60 11.96 32.18 1.93
C LEU A 60 13.38 32.44 2.44
N GLN A 61 13.70 31.89 3.61
CA GLN A 61 15.07 31.79 4.08
C GLN A 61 15.78 30.79 3.15
N GLU A 62 17.07 31.00 2.91
CA GLU A 62 17.96 30.12 2.14
C GLU A 62 18.18 28.74 2.82
N LYS A 63 17.12 28.12 3.34
CA LYS A 63 17.15 26.76 3.87
C LYS A 63 16.97 25.81 2.70
N GLN A 64 17.63 24.65 2.78
CA GLN A 64 17.39 23.59 1.82
C GLN A 64 15.89 23.21 1.80
N PRO A 65 15.32 22.88 0.63
CA PRO A 65 13.97 22.36 0.54
C PRO A 65 13.79 21.15 1.47
N ALA A 66 12.66 21.07 2.16
CA ALA A 66 12.27 19.93 2.97
C ALA A 66 11.84 18.72 2.10
N VAL A 67 11.39 19.00 0.87
CA VAL A 67 11.06 17.98 -0.12
C VAL A 67 12.34 17.54 -0.83
N ARG A 68 12.64 16.24 -0.79
CA ARG A 68 13.75 15.63 -1.51
C ARG A 68 13.36 15.46 -2.98
N ILE A 69 14.17 16.00 -3.89
CA ILE A 69 13.99 15.84 -5.35
C ILE A 69 15.13 14.98 -5.90
N SER A 70 14.86 13.69 -6.09
CA SER A 70 15.76 12.71 -6.69
C SER A 70 14.98 11.42 -7.02
N HIS A 71 15.35 10.74 -8.10
CA HIS A 71 14.85 9.40 -8.42
C HIS A 71 15.61 8.27 -7.71
N ASP A 72 16.76 8.60 -7.12
CA ASP A 72 17.57 7.66 -6.33
C ASP A 72 16.91 7.33 -4.98
N ILE A 73 17.18 6.13 -4.46
CA ILE A 73 16.75 5.71 -3.12
C ILE A 73 17.40 6.57 -2.03
N PRO A 74 16.73 6.79 -0.89
CA PRO A 74 17.24 7.67 0.16
C PRO A 74 18.48 7.07 0.84
N ALA A 75 19.30 7.92 1.44
CA ALA A 75 20.53 7.50 2.11
C ALA A 75 20.29 6.43 3.19
N GLN A 76 19.16 6.51 3.88
CA GLN A 76 18.73 5.56 4.91
C GLN A 76 18.43 4.18 4.32
N GLU A 77 17.82 4.11 3.12
CA GLU A 77 17.59 2.84 2.42
C GLU A 77 18.92 2.25 1.94
N LYS A 78 19.87 3.08 1.48
CA LYS A 78 21.23 2.62 1.14
C LYS A 78 21.97 2.04 2.35
N GLU A 79 21.87 2.70 3.51
CA GLU A 79 22.45 2.20 4.76
C GLU A 79 21.80 0.88 5.18
N TYR A 80 20.47 0.77 5.07
CA TYR A 80 19.74 -0.46 5.28
C TYR A 80 20.28 -1.60 4.40
N LEU A 81 20.46 -1.36 3.10
CA LEU A 81 20.96 -2.36 2.16
C LEU A 81 22.37 -2.85 2.53
N VAL A 82 23.25 -1.96 2.99
CA VAL A 82 24.59 -2.34 3.48
C VAL A 82 24.50 -3.32 4.65
N LYS A 83 23.56 -3.12 5.57
CA LYS A 83 23.35 -4.00 6.74
C LYS A 83 22.59 -5.27 6.40
N ARG A 84 21.65 -5.22 5.45
CA ARG A 84 20.82 -6.36 5.02
C ARG A 84 21.62 -7.37 4.20
N LYS A 85 22.53 -6.92 3.32
CA LYS A 85 23.29 -7.79 2.41
C LYS A 85 24.03 -8.96 3.10
N PRO A 86 24.77 -8.76 4.21
CA PRO A 86 25.39 -9.87 4.94
C PRO A 86 24.39 -10.90 5.49
N ILE A 87 23.23 -10.44 5.96
CA ILE A 87 22.15 -11.32 6.47
C ILE A 87 21.58 -12.17 5.33
N VAL A 88 21.30 -11.53 4.18
CA VAL A 88 20.84 -12.22 2.97
C VAL A 88 21.88 -13.26 2.51
N ALA A 89 23.16 -12.90 2.49
CA ALA A 89 24.24 -13.82 2.13
C ALA A 89 24.28 -15.05 3.04
N GLN A 90 24.15 -14.85 4.36
CA GLN A 90 24.13 -15.95 5.32
C GLN A 90 22.88 -16.83 5.16
N ALA A 91 21.71 -16.22 4.95
CA ALA A 91 20.45 -16.92 4.72
C ALA A 91 20.51 -17.79 3.47
N LEU A 92 20.95 -17.22 2.33
CA LEU A 92 21.09 -17.94 1.07
C LEU A 92 22.13 -19.06 1.16
N LYS A 93 23.27 -18.83 1.82
CA LYS A 93 24.26 -19.89 2.06
C LYS A 93 23.65 -21.09 2.78
N LYS A 94 22.84 -20.83 3.81
CA LYS A 94 22.19 -21.87 4.62
C LYS A 94 21.07 -22.57 3.83
N ALA A 95 20.16 -21.82 3.21
CA ALA A 95 19.02 -22.36 2.47
C ALA A 95 19.48 -23.22 1.29
N LEU A 96 20.49 -22.77 0.55
CA LEU A 96 21.00 -23.46 -0.63
C LEU A 96 22.09 -24.51 -0.34
N GLY A 97 22.49 -24.70 0.92
CA GLY A 97 23.54 -25.66 1.30
C GLY A 97 24.91 -25.37 0.64
N LEU A 98 25.26 -24.10 0.42
CA LEU A 98 26.49 -23.73 -0.28
C LEU A 98 27.72 -23.94 0.61
N MET A 99 28.65 -24.77 0.13
CA MET A 99 29.97 -24.95 0.73
C MET A 99 30.88 -23.80 0.25
N CYS A 100 31.13 -22.79 1.08
CA CYS A 100 32.09 -21.73 0.74
C CYS A 100 32.88 -21.27 1.98
N GLU A 101 34.21 -21.26 1.86
CA GLU A 101 35.19 -20.85 2.88
C GLU A 101 35.35 -19.32 3.01
N SER A 102 34.73 -18.52 2.14
CA SER A 102 34.82 -17.05 2.22
C SER A 102 33.47 -16.36 1.98
N LEU A 103 32.73 -16.15 3.08
CA LEU A 103 31.47 -15.38 3.15
C LEU A 103 31.61 -13.97 2.54
N SER A 104 32.84 -13.43 2.53
CA SER A 104 33.20 -12.10 2.02
C SER A 104 32.93 -11.92 0.51
N VAL A 105 33.11 -12.96 -0.31
CA VAL A 105 32.82 -12.90 -1.75
C VAL A 105 31.30 -12.90 -2.00
N LEU A 106 30.57 -13.67 -1.19
CA LEU A 106 29.12 -13.79 -1.33
C LEU A 106 28.40 -12.48 -0.99
N CYS A 107 28.87 -11.70 0.01
CA CYS A 107 28.26 -10.43 0.40
C CYS A 107 28.22 -9.37 -0.72
N VAL A 108 29.08 -9.48 -1.73
CA VAL A 108 29.11 -8.57 -2.89
C VAL A 108 28.13 -9.03 -3.99
N GLN A 109 27.75 -10.31 -4.02
CA GLN A 109 27.07 -10.98 -5.13
C GLN A 109 25.72 -11.60 -4.74
N VAL A 110 25.05 -11.10 -3.68
CA VAL A 110 23.71 -11.58 -3.33
C VAL A 110 22.63 -10.91 -4.18
N PRO A 111 21.64 -11.68 -4.66
CA PRO A 111 20.50 -11.12 -5.36
C PRO A 111 19.59 -10.34 -4.40
N THR A 112 19.00 -9.27 -4.90
CA THR A 112 17.93 -8.54 -4.24
C THR A 112 16.62 -9.29 -4.46
N ILE A 113 16.08 -9.87 -3.39
CA ILE A 113 14.81 -10.62 -3.41
C ILE A 113 13.71 -9.75 -2.80
N ALA A 114 12.60 -9.59 -3.51
CA ALA A 114 11.41 -8.90 -3.02
C ALA A 114 10.22 -9.87 -2.88
N VAL A 115 9.38 -9.65 -1.87
CA VAL A 115 8.08 -10.31 -1.72
C VAL A 115 6.99 -9.26 -1.90
N ALA A 116 6.02 -9.52 -2.78
CA ALA A 116 4.90 -8.62 -3.05
C ALA A 116 3.57 -9.32 -2.75
N GLY A 117 2.82 -8.82 -1.76
CA GLY A 117 1.48 -9.31 -1.41
C GLY A 117 0.36 -8.53 -2.09
N SER A 118 -0.65 -9.23 -2.61
CA SER A 118 -1.86 -8.62 -3.16
C SER A 118 -2.79 -8.05 -2.09
N GLY A 119 -3.79 -7.27 -2.52
CA GLY A 119 -4.95 -6.95 -1.68
C GLY A 119 -5.93 -8.11 -1.55
N GLY A 120 -6.95 -7.92 -0.69
CA GLY A 120 -7.96 -8.94 -0.40
C GLY A 120 -8.50 -8.98 1.04
N GLY A 121 -8.33 -7.90 1.82
CA GLY A 121 -8.77 -7.84 3.22
C GLY A 121 -8.15 -8.92 4.10
N SER A 122 -8.94 -9.51 5.00
CA SER A 122 -8.49 -10.56 5.92
C SER A 122 -7.95 -11.80 5.20
N ARG A 123 -8.41 -12.07 3.97
CA ARG A 123 -7.87 -13.18 3.15
C ARG A 123 -6.41 -12.93 2.81
N ALA A 124 -6.09 -11.71 2.37
CA ALA A 124 -4.73 -11.34 2.04
C ALA A 124 -3.84 -11.25 3.29
N MET A 125 -4.35 -10.71 4.39
CA MET A 125 -3.64 -10.69 5.67
C MET A 125 -3.24 -12.09 6.13
N THR A 126 -4.22 -13.00 6.26
CA THR A 126 -4.01 -14.37 6.71
C THR A 126 -3.16 -15.16 5.72
N GLY A 127 -3.42 -15.00 4.42
CA GLY A 127 -2.63 -15.66 3.38
C GLY A 127 -1.17 -15.21 3.36
N LEU A 128 -0.89 -13.92 3.57
CA LEU A 128 0.46 -13.38 3.65
C LEU A 128 1.22 -13.94 4.85
N LEU A 129 0.59 -13.97 6.02
CA LEU A 129 1.18 -14.55 7.22
C LEU A 129 1.56 -16.02 7.03
N GLY A 130 0.68 -16.82 6.42
CA GLY A 130 0.97 -18.22 6.11
C GLY A 130 2.08 -18.37 5.06
N SER A 131 2.06 -17.56 4.00
CA SER A 131 3.12 -17.60 2.97
C SER A 131 4.49 -17.22 3.55
N LEU A 132 4.55 -16.20 4.41
CA LEU A 132 5.76 -15.80 5.12
C LEU A 132 6.25 -16.90 6.08
N ARG A 133 5.33 -17.64 6.73
CA ARG A 133 5.67 -18.82 7.54
C ARG A 133 6.33 -19.90 6.67
N GLY A 134 5.75 -20.20 5.51
CA GLY A 134 6.36 -21.11 4.54
C GLY A 134 7.76 -20.66 4.09
N LEU A 135 7.93 -19.38 3.76
CA LEU A 135 9.24 -18.80 3.39
C LEU A 135 10.26 -18.90 4.53
N LYS A 136 9.82 -18.75 5.78
CA LYS A 136 10.66 -18.92 6.96
C LYS A 136 11.11 -20.37 7.15
N GLU A 137 10.19 -21.32 6.96
CA GLU A 137 10.47 -22.74 7.13
C GLU A 137 11.46 -23.28 6.08
N ILE A 138 11.40 -22.78 4.84
CA ILE A 138 12.42 -23.08 3.83
C ILE A 138 13.71 -22.27 4.02
N GLY A 139 13.73 -21.25 4.89
CA GLY A 139 14.91 -20.43 5.18
C GLY A 139 15.17 -19.29 4.19
N VAL A 140 14.19 -18.96 3.34
CA VAL A 140 14.27 -17.88 2.34
C VAL A 140 13.82 -16.54 2.91
N LEU A 141 12.99 -16.49 3.97
CA LEU A 141 12.50 -15.23 4.53
C LEU A 141 13.62 -14.26 4.95
N ASP A 142 14.70 -14.78 5.54
CA ASP A 142 15.86 -13.96 5.94
C ASP A 142 16.66 -13.44 4.73
N ALA A 143 16.46 -14.01 3.54
CA ALA A 143 17.04 -13.55 2.28
C ALA A 143 16.19 -12.49 1.57
N VAL A 144 14.96 -12.23 2.01
CA VAL A 144 14.09 -11.19 1.43
C VAL A 144 14.62 -9.81 1.82
N THR A 145 14.85 -8.94 0.83
CA THR A 145 15.30 -7.55 1.04
C THR A 145 14.12 -6.60 1.18
N TYR A 146 13.09 -6.75 0.34
CA TYR A 146 11.91 -5.88 0.35
C TYR A 146 10.63 -6.69 0.59
N LEU A 147 9.75 -6.17 1.45
CA LEU A 147 8.39 -6.70 1.62
C LEU A 147 7.41 -5.59 1.30
N THR A 148 6.60 -5.79 0.27
CA THR A 148 5.59 -4.83 -0.16
C THR A 148 4.21 -5.46 -0.19
N GLY A 149 3.18 -4.65 0.06
CA GLY A 149 1.81 -5.12 0.15
C GLY A 149 0.81 -4.05 -0.25
N VAL A 150 -0.32 -4.52 -0.77
CA VAL A 150 -1.50 -3.70 -1.10
C VAL A 150 -2.65 -4.10 -0.17
N SER A 151 -3.48 -3.13 0.25
CA SER A 151 -4.71 -3.38 0.99
C SER A 151 -4.51 -4.34 2.18
N GLY A 152 -5.27 -5.42 2.29
CA GLY A 152 -5.16 -6.41 3.37
C GLY A 152 -3.76 -6.97 3.66
N SER A 153 -2.85 -7.05 2.68
CA SER A 153 -1.45 -7.42 2.96
C SER A 153 -0.74 -6.41 3.87
N THR A 154 -1.12 -5.12 3.79
CA THR A 154 -0.59 -4.08 4.68
C THR A 154 -1.03 -4.27 6.13
N TRP A 155 -2.12 -4.98 6.41
CA TRP A 155 -2.56 -5.28 7.78
C TRP A 155 -1.61 -6.27 8.44
N ALA A 156 -1.28 -7.35 7.73
CA ALA A 156 -0.28 -8.31 8.15
C ALA A 156 1.08 -7.62 8.38
N MET A 157 1.52 -6.79 7.43
CA MET A 157 2.75 -6.00 7.60
C MET A 157 2.67 -5.12 8.86
N SER A 158 1.59 -4.37 9.05
CA SER A 158 1.41 -3.50 10.22
C SER A 158 1.45 -4.26 11.55
N ALA A 159 0.93 -5.49 11.61
CA ALA A 159 1.06 -6.38 12.76
C ALA A 159 2.51 -6.88 12.95
N LEU A 160 3.18 -7.29 11.87
CA LEU A 160 4.55 -7.78 11.91
C LEU A 160 5.55 -6.73 12.42
N TYR A 161 5.49 -5.51 11.87
CA TYR A 161 6.41 -4.42 12.24
C TYR A 161 6.10 -3.77 13.59
N GLN A 162 5.18 -4.35 14.39
CA GLN A 162 5.12 -4.07 15.82
C GLN A 162 6.33 -4.64 16.58
N HIS A 163 6.96 -5.68 16.02
CA HIS A 163 8.01 -6.49 16.67
C HIS A 163 9.36 -6.32 15.96
N ALA A 164 10.43 -6.04 16.72
CA ALA A 164 11.74 -5.71 16.14
C ALA A 164 12.44 -6.88 15.42
N ASN A 165 12.16 -8.12 15.81
CA ASN A 165 12.81 -9.33 15.25
C ASN A 165 11.77 -10.32 14.74
N TRP A 166 10.73 -9.83 14.07
CA TRP A 166 9.58 -10.65 13.70
C TRP A 166 9.93 -11.77 12.73
N SER A 167 10.80 -11.49 11.76
CA SER A 167 11.19 -12.47 10.74
C SER A 167 11.97 -13.64 11.36
N GLN A 168 12.81 -13.37 12.36
CA GLN A 168 13.67 -14.34 13.03
C GLN A 168 12.92 -15.16 14.07
N GLN A 169 12.14 -14.51 14.95
CA GLN A 169 11.66 -15.14 16.18
C GLN A 169 10.14 -15.06 16.36
N GLU A 170 9.52 -13.91 16.08
CA GLU A 170 8.13 -13.67 16.52
C GLU A 170 7.04 -14.14 15.55
N LEU A 171 7.35 -14.47 14.29
CA LEU A 171 6.32 -14.76 13.27
C LEU A 171 5.22 -15.74 13.73
N ASN A 172 5.58 -16.85 14.37
CA ASN A 172 4.59 -17.83 14.84
C ASN A 172 3.76 -17.32 16.03
N ASN A 173 4.36 -16.51 16.91
CA ASN A 173 3.65 -15.87 18.02
C ASN A 173 2.65 -14.84 17.48
N ILE A 174 3.06 -14.08 16.47
CA ILE A 174 2.19 -13.11 15.78
C ILE A 174 1.04 -13.84 15.10
N ILE A 175 1.30 -14.90 14.31
CA ILE A 175 0.25 -15.72 13.69
C ILE A 175 -0.77 -16.24 14.71
N LYS A 176 -0.28 -16.67 15.88
CA LYS A 176 -1.14 -17.13 16.98
C LYS A 176 -1.98 -15.99 17.57
N LYS A 177 -1.38 -14.82 17.82
CA LYS A 177 -2.11 -13.64 18.32
C LYS A 177 -3.15 -13.17 17.31
N GLU A 178 -2.79 -13.09 16.04
CA GLU A 178 -3.70 -12.73 14.96
C GLU A 178 -4.84 -13.74 14.80
N LYS A 179 -4.60 -15.03 15.08
CA LYS A 179 -5.69 -16.02 15.15
C LYS A 179 -6.71 -15.67 16.23
N GLU A 180 -6.25 -15.21 17.40
CA GLU A 180 -7.15 -14.81 18.48
C GLU A 180 -7.96 -13.57 18.05
N LEU A 181 -7.31 -12.58 17.44
CA LEU A 181 -7.95 -11.31 17.03
C LEU A 181 -8.85 -11.45 15.79
N MET A 182 -8.46 -12.23 14.79
CA MET A 182 -9.15 -12.35 13.51
C MET A 182 -10.26 -13.41 13.52
N THR A 183 -10.61 -13.93 14.71
CA THR A 183 -11.70 -14.90 14.83
C THR A 183 -13.00 -14.30 15.33
N THR A 184 -14.12 -14.96 15.04
CA THR A 184 -15.48 -14.50 15.41
C THR A 184 -15.65 -14.20 16.91
N GLY A 185 -14.81 -14.75 17.78
CA GLY A 185 -14.78 -14.43 19.21
C GLY A 185 -14.42 -12.97 19.53
N THR A 186 -13.75 -12.26 18.61
CA THR A 186 -13.33 -10.85 18.78
C THR A 186 -14.44 -9.86 18.45
N LEU A 187 -15.57 -10.32 17.92
CA LEU A 187 -16.69 -9.45 17.55
C LEU A 187 -17.14 -8.56 18.71
N GLU A 188 -17.27 -9.11 19.91
CA GLU A 188 -17.74 -8.34 21.06
C GLU A 188 -16.81 -7.17 21.38
N VAL A 189 -15.50 -7.33 21.18
CA VAL A 189 -14.51 -6.28 21.38
C VAL A 189 -14.67 -5.20 20.31
N LEU A 190 -14.80 -5.59 19.04
CA LEU A 190 -15.04 -4.67 17.93
C LEU A 190 -16.29 -3.82 18.16
N LEU A 191 -17.41 -4.44 18.52
CA LEU A 191 -18.68 -3.76 18.77
C LEU A 191 -18.61 -2.78 19.95
N LYS A 192 -17.90 -3.14 21.03
CA LYS A 192 -17.68 -2.23 22.17
C LYS A 192 -16.88 -0.98 21.78
N ASN A 193 -16.01 -1.09 20.79
CA ASN A 193 -15.09 -0.02 20.39
C ASN A 193 -15.59 0.80 19.19
N VAL A 194 -16.76 0.52 18.62
CA VAL A 194 -17.34 1.32 17.51
C VAL A 194 -17.53 2.78 17.90
N ASN A 195 -18.05 3.06 19.10
CA ASN A 195 -18.24 4.43 19.57
C ASN A 195 -16.91 5.20 19.70
N TYR A 196 -15.85 4.51 20.09
CA TYR A 196 -14.49 5.07 20.09
C TYR A 196 -14.06 5.45 18.67
N CYS A 197 -14.25 4.56 17.70
CA CYS A 197 -13.87 4.78 16.30
C CYS A 197 -14.63 5.97 15.70
N VAL A 198 -15.94 6.06 15.93
CA VAL A 198 -16.77 7.19 15.46
C VAL A 198 -16.30 8.51 16.09
N LYS A 199 -16.09 8.51 17.41
CA LYS A 199 -15.67 9.72 18.11
C LYS A 199 -14.31 10.21 17.63
N GLU A 200 -13.28 9.35 17.62
CA GLU A 200 -11.92 9.76 17.26
C GLU A 200 -11.81 10.18 15.78
N SER A 201 -12.51 9.51 14.86
CA SER A 201 -12.54 9.94 13.44
C SER A 201 -13.25 11.29 13.26
N THR A 202 -14.30 11.56 14.03
CA THR A 202 -15.02 12.85 13.99
C THR A 202 -14.16 13.96 14.59
N ASP A 203 -13.59 13.75 15.79
CA ASP A 203 -12.74 14.72 16.49
C ASP A 203 -11.56 15.13 15.60
N LYS A 204 -10.87 14.17 14.96
CA LYS A 204 -9.78 14.46 14.01
C LYS A 204 -10.25 15.28 12.79
N CYS A 205 -11.43 14.96 12.25
CA CYS A 205 -11.99 15.70 11.12
C CYS A 205 -12.30 17.16 11.48
N GLU A 206 -12.83 17.40 12.68
CA GLU A 206 -13.11 18.75 13.19
C GLU A 206 -11.83 19.56 13.44
N GLU A 207 -10.78 18.94 13.99
CA GLU A 207 -9.51 19.60 14.29
C GLU A 207 -8.70 19.96 13.04
N GLN A 208 -8.65 19.07 12.05
CA GLN A 208 -7.75 19.19 10.90
C GLN A 208 -8.41 19.77 9.63
N GLY A 209 -9.75 19.79 9.56
CA GLY A 209 -10.54 20.50 8.55
C GLY A 209 -10.43 19.99 7.10
N HIS A 210 -9.61 18.97 6.84
CA HIS A 210 -9.31 18.40 5.51
C HIS A 210 -9.20 16.87 5.57
N VAL A 211 -10.15 16.20 6.22
CA VAL A 211 -10.05 14.76 6.51
C VAL A 211 -11.25 14.01 5.95
N SER A 212 -11.01 12.77 5.52
CA SER A 212 -12.04 11.85 5.06
C SER A 212 -12.49 10.96 6.23
N PRO A 213 -13.56 11.33 6.96
CA PRO A 213 -13.95 10.64 8.19
C PRO A 213 -14.26 9.16 7.96
N PHE A 214 -14.67 8.79 6.75
CA PHE A 214 -14.93 7.40 6.37
C PHE A 214 -13.65 6.56 6.33
N VAL A 215 -12.59 7.07 5.71
CA VAL A 215 -11.30 6.37 5.63
C VAL A 215 -10.68 6.23 7.00
N ASP A 216 -10.76 7.29 7.82
CA ASP A 216 -10.26 7.27 9.18
C ASP A 216 -11.05 6.31 10.09
N PHE A 217 -12.38 6.27 9.97
CA PHE A 217 -13.21 5.30 10.66
C PHE A 217 -12.83 3.86 10.29
N THR A 218 -12.64 3.58 8.99
CA THR A 218 -12.15 2.27 8.52
C THR A 218 -10.81 1.93 9.15
N GLY A 219 -9.87 2.89 9.19
CA GLY A 219 -8.57 2.70 9.84
C GLY A 219 -8.67 2.37 11.32
N LEU A 220 -9.57 3.02 12.06
CA LEU A 220 -9.81 2.74 13.48
C LEU A 220 -10.53 1.40 13.71
N LEU A 221 -11.42 0.98 12.81
CA LEU A 221 -11.98 -0.37 12.87
C LEU A 221 -10.89 -1.43 12.66
N LEU A 222 -9.99 -1.20 11.70
CA LEU A 222 -8.84 -2.07 11.46
C LEU A 222 -7.85 -2.06 12.62
N GLU A 223 -7.72 -0.95 13.35
CA GLU A 223 -6.93 -0.90 14.59
C GLU A 223 -7.41 -1.94 15.60
N GLN A 224 -8.72 -1.99 15.81
CA GLN A 224 -9.33 -2.93 16.74
C GLN A 224 -9.21 -4.38 16.24
N LEU A 225 -9.35 -4.58 14.94
CA LEU A 225 -9.27 -5.91 14.32
C LEU A 225 -7.84 -6.49 14.37
N VAL A 226 -6.83 -5.67 14.06
CA VAL A 226 -5.45 -6.12 13.87
C VAL A 226 -4.64 -6.04 15.17
N PHE A 227 -4.92 -5.08 16.04
CA PHE A 227 -4.15 -4.90 17.27
C PHE A 227 -4.90 -5.30 18.53
N GLY A 228 -6.24 -5.25 18.51
CA GLY A 228 -7.10 -5.48 19.68
C GLY A 228 -7.09 -4.34 20.70
N GLU A 229 -6.34 -3.28 20.45
CA GLU A 229 -6.14 -2.15 21.36
C GLU A 229 -5.81 -0.86 20.58
N LYS A 230 -5.91 0.30 21.25
CA LYS A 230 -5.51 1.57 20.67
C LYS A 230 -4.00 1.59 20.43
N VAL A 231 -3.59 1.91 19.20
CA VAL A 231 -2.20 2.02 18.77
C VAL A 231 -1.84 3.49 18.54
N GLY A 232 -0.92 3.98 19.37
CA GLY A 232 -0.32 5.31 19.24
C GLY A 232 0.91 5.37 18.32
N LYS A 233 1.31 4.24 17.74
CA LYS A 233 2.54 4.10 16.93
C LYS A 233 2.38 4.69 15.54
N THR A 234 3.51 5.04 14.94
CA THR A 234 3.59 5.68 13.62
C THR A 234 4.44 4.85 12.65
N LEU A 235 4.54 5.29 11.39
CA LEU A 235 5.32 4.56 10.38
C LEU A 235 6.82 4.83 10.54
N SER A 236 7.23 6.03 10.94
CA SER A 236 8.64 6.35 11.22
C SER A 236 9.23 5.48 12.34
N GLU A 237 8.43 5.08 13.34
CA GLU A 237 8.86 4.16 14.40
C GLU A 237 9.26 2.77 13.87
N GLN A 238 8.81 2.39 12.66
CA GLN A 238 9.22 1.14 12.02
C GLN A 238 10.69 1.15 11.58
N GLN A 239 11.35 2.32 11.54
CA GLN A 239 12.80 2.40 11.28
C GLN A 239 13.59 1.53 12.26
N MET A 240 13.16 1.48 13.52
CA MET A 240 13.78 0.65 14.57
C MET A 240 13.61 -0.86 14.35
N LYS A 241 12.81 -1.27 13.36
CA LYS A 241 12.56 -2.67 13.00
C LYS A 241 13.41 -3.10 11.81
N VAL A 242 14.10 -2.16 11.17
CA VAL A 242 14.92 -2.40 9.98
C VAL A 242 16.32 -1.80 10.10
N ASN A 243 16.60 -0.97 11.11
CA ASN A 243 17.86 -0.27 11.30
C ASN A 243 19.11 -1.16 11.38
N GLU A 244 18.98 -2.44 11.74
CA GLU A 244 20.06 -3.44 11.76
C GLU A 244 20.02 -4.39 10.55
N GLY A 245 19.18 -4.10 9.55
CA GLY A 245 18.91 -5.00 8.43
C GLY A 245 18.18 -6.27 8.87
N GLN A 246 17.62 -6.32 10.08
CA GLN A 246 17.07 -7.54 10.67
C GLN A 246 15.79 -7.99 9.97
N ASN A 247 14.88 -7.10 9.60
CA ASN A 247 13.71 -7.48 8.79
C ASN A 247 13.87 -6.99 7.34
N PRO A 248 13.11 -7.56 6.38
CA PRO A 248 12.90 -6.91 5.08
C PRO A 248 12.46 -5.45 5.26
N LEU A 249 12.77 -4.56 4.31
CA LEU A 249 12.26 -3.20 4.36
C LEU A 249 10.77 -3.21 3.95
N PRO A 250 9.84 -2.71 4.79
CA PRO A 250 8.45 -2.61 4.41
C PRO A 250 8.23 -1.45 3.45
N ILE A 251 7.51 -1.72 2.36
CA ILE A 251 7.04 -0.70 1.43
C ILE A 251 5.54 -0.80 1.26
N TYR A 252 4.84 0.22 1.71
CA TYR A 252 3.39 0.38 1.59
C TYR A 252 3.06 1.31 0.42
N THR A 253 1.86 1.19 -0.15
CA THR A 253 1.53 1.91 -1.37
C THR A 253 0.09 2.40 -1.44
N LEU A 254 -0.08 3.60 -2.00
CA LEU A 254 -1.34 4.25 -2.36
C LEU A 254 -1.30 4.71 -3.81
N LEU A 255 -2.46 5.08 -4.35
CA LEU A 255 -2.56 5.84 -5.57
C LEU A 255 -3.01 7.26 -5.25
N ASN A 256 -2.31 8.24 -5.77
CA ASN A 256 -2.79 9.61 -5.88
C ASN A 256 -3.62 9.75 -7.15
N TYR A 257 -4.87 10.18 -7.01
CA TYR A 257 -5.79 10.42 -8.12
C TYR A 257 -5.76 11.90 -8.52
N VAL A 258 -5.19 12.20 -9.68
CA VAL A 258 -5.13 13.55 -10.23
C VAL A 258 -5.73 13.56 -11.63
N PHE A 259 -6.82 14.32 -11.78
CA PHE A 259 -7.59 14.44 -13.01
C PHE A 259 -7.97 13.09 -13.65
N LEU A 260 -7.27 12.65 -14.70
CA LEU A 260 -7.47 11.39 -15.42
C LEU A 260 -6.35 10.37 -15.16
N LEU A 261 -5.43 10.65 -14.24
CA LEU A 261 -4.27 9.83 -13.91
C LEU A 261 -4.37 9.27 -12.49
N THR A 262 -3.74 8.12 -12.34
CA THR A 262 -3.37 7.55 -11.05
C THR A 262 -1.84 7.50 -10.95
N GLU A 263 -1.31 7.90 -9.81
CA GLU A 263 0.12 8.00 -9.58
C GLU A 263 0.50 7.25 -8.32
N TRP A 264 1.48 6.36 -8.42
CA TRP A 264 1.94 5.57 -7.28
C TRP A 264 2.59 6.46 -6.23
N CYS A 265 2.07 6.39 -5.01
CA CYS A 265 2.59 7.03 -3.81
C CYS A 265 3.10 5.94 -2.87
N GLU A 266 4.41 5.87 -2.68
CA GLU A 266 5.05 4.88 -1.82
C GLU A 266 5.32 5.43 -0.42
N PHE A 267 5.30 4.53 0.55
CA PHE A 267 5.55 4.82 1.96
C PHE A 267 6.50 3.77 2.51
N THR A 268 7.64 4.23 3.00
CA THR A 268 8.60 3.43 3.75
C THR A 268 8.70 3.99 5.18
N PRO A 269 9.40 3.32 6.10
CA PRO A 269 9.72 3.94 7.38
C PRO A 269 10.54 5.23 7.26
N TYR A 270 11.22 5.46 6.13
CA TYR A 270 12.13 6.58 5.91
C TYR A 270 11.49 7.77 5.20
N GLU A 271 10.77 7.52 4.10
CA GLU A 271 10.13 8.55 3.31
C GLU A 271 8.78 8.12 2.71
N ALA A 272 7.95 9.12 2.43
CA ALA A 272 6.74 9.02 1.63
C ALA A 272 6.91 9.85 0.36
N GLY A 273 6.57 9.31 -0.81
CA GLY A 273 6.90 9.98 -2.08
C GLY A 273 6.12 9.50 -3.29
N LEU A 274 6.17 10.34 -4.34
CA LEU A 274 5.62 10.05 -5.66
C LEU A 274 6.77 9.76 -6.63
N SER A 275 7.04 8.49 -6.88
CA SER A 275 8.20 8.04 -7.66
C SER A 275 8.23 8.62 -9.08
N LYS A 276 7.06 8.85 -9.67
CA LYS A 276 6.91 9.51 -10.98
C LYS A 276 7.69 10.82 -11.06
N TYR A 277 7.65 11.63 -10.00
CA TYR A 277 8.30 12.94 -9.93
C TYR A 277 9.66 12.92 -9.24
N GLY A 278 10.06 11.79 -8.65
CA GLY A 278 11.25 11.73 -7.78
C GLY A 278 11.12 12.67 -6.58
N ALA A 279 9.90 12.90 -6.08
CA ALA A 279 9.62 13.84 -5.00
C ALA A 279 9.16 13.09 -3.75
N SER A 280 9.85 13.29 -2.63
CA SER A 280 9.53 12.64 -1.36
C SER A 280 9.76 13.57 -0.16
N VAL A 281 9.16 13.22 0.97
CA VAL A 281 9.38 13.85 2.28
C VAL A 281 9.67 12.77 3.32
N PRO A 282 10.36 13.10 4.44
CA PRO A 282 10.43 12.20 5.58
C PRO A 282 9.03 11.73 5.97
N THR A 283 8.89 10.45 6.31
CA THR A 283 7.59 9.84 6.58
C THR A 283 6.82 10.55 7.69
N GLU A 284 7.52 11.02 8.72
CA GLU A 284 6.94 11.77 9.83
C GLU A 284 6.38 13.14 9.44
N ASP A 285 6.80 13.68 8.30
CA ASP A 285 6.37 14.97 7.80
C ASP A 285 5.24 14.86 6.75
N PHE A 286 4.91 13.64 6.32
CA PHE A 286 3.76 13.40 5.44
C PHE A 286 2.45 13.86 6.11
N GLY A 287 1.64 14.63 5.36
CA GLY A 287 0.45 15.29 5.87
C GLY A 287 0.69 16.70 6.44
N SER A 288 1.94 17.17 6.49
CA SER A 288 2.27 18.57 6.79
C SER A 288 1.97 19.51 5.61
N GLU A 289 1.88 20.82 5.85
CA GLU A 289 1.68 21.82 4.78
C GLU A 289 3.02 22.23 4.17
N PHE A 290 3.11 22.18 2.83
CA PHE A 290 4.29 22.60 2.06
C PHE A 290 3.94 23.65 1.00
N PHE A 291 4.95 24.42 0.61
CA PHE A 291 4.91 25.30 -0.56
C PHE A 291 6.32 25.48 -1.13
N LEU A 292 6.47 25.32 -2.45
CA LEU A 292 7.76 25.41 -3.15
C LEU A 292 8.86 24.52 -2.54
N GLY A 293 8.47 23.33 -2.05
CA GLY A 293 9.39 22.39 -1.42
C GLY A 293 9.78 22.75 0.01
N HIS A 294 9.28 23.84 0.59
CA HIS A 294 9.52 24.22 1.98
C HIS A 294 8.32 23.87 2.86
N MET A 295 8.60 23.42 4.09
CA MET A 295 7.58 23.17 5.09
C MET A 295 7.04 24.50 5.65
N ILE A 296 5.73 24.68 5.55
CA ILE A 296 5.00 25.88 5.97
C ILE A 296 4.44 25.69 7.37
N LYS A 297 3.83 24.52 7.61
CA LYS A 297 3.31 24.12 8.91
C LYS A 297 3.50 22.64 9.09
N ARG A 298 4.25 22.28 10.13
CA ARG A 298 4.41 20.89 10.57
C ARG A 298 3.16 20.45 11.32
N HIS A 299 2.58 19.32 10.91
CA HIS A 299 1.54 18.63 11.64
C HIS A 299 2.12 17.40 12.35
N PRO A 300 1.48 16.87 13.40
CA PRO A 300 1.90 15.62 14.01
C PRO A 300 1.90 14.48 13.00
N GLU A 301 2.84 13.54 13.13
CA GLU A 301 2.89 12.35 12.28
C GLU A 301 1.57 11.56 12.38
N ILE A 302 1.13 11.05 11.22
CA ILE A 302 -0.09 10.25 11.13
C ILE A 302 0.11 8.91 11.84
N ARG A 303 -0.79 8.60 12.77
CA ARG A 303 -0.83 7.28 13.43
C ARG A 303 -1.06 6.16 12.41
N LEU A 304 -0.41 5.02 12.64
CA LEU A 304 -0.45 3.85 11.76
C LEU A 304 -1.88 3.38 11.38
N PRO A 305 -2.89 3.37 12.28
CA PRO A 305 -4.26 3.04 11.92
C PRO A 305 -4.86 3.89 10.79
N PHE A 306 -4.58 5.19 10.76
CA PHE A 306 -5.08 6.05 9.69
C PHE A 306 -4.39 5.76 8.35
N LEU A 307 -3.09 5.42 8.38
CA LEU A 307 -2.39 4.90 7.21
C LEU A 307 -3.00 3.58 6.72
N MET A 308 -3.34 2.65 7.63
CA MET A 308 -4.04 1.41 7.29
C MET A 308 -5.41 1.67 6.68
N GLY A 309 -6.15 2.67 7.19
CA GLY A 309 -7.39 3.16 6.60
C GLY A 309 -7.18 3.59 5.16
N MET A 310 -6.16 4.41 4.88
CA MET A 310 -5.82 4.83 3.52
C MET A 310 -5.45 3.66 2.62
N TRP A 311 -4.56 2.77 3.07
CA TRP A 311 -4.14 1.60 2.30
C TRP A 311 -5.29 0.65 1.98
N SER A 312 -6.42 0.79 2.69
CA SER A 312 -7.60 -0.07 2.61
C SER A 312 -8.87 0.72 2.33
N SER A 313 -8.75 1.88 1.68
CA SER A 313 -9.88 2.78 1.49
C SER A 313 -11.00 2.19 0.62
N ALA A 314 -10.74 1.10 -0.10
CA ALA A 314 -11.77 0.28 -0.77
C ALA A 314 -12.86 -0.22 0.19
N PHE A 315 -12.54 -0.37 1.48
CA PHE A 315 -13.50 -0.74 2.53
C PHE A 315 -14.31 0.46 3.06
N SER A 316 -14.04 1.69 2.60
CA SER A 316 -14.66 2.91 3.15
C SER A 316 -16.00 3.30 2.51
N ALA A 317 -16.33 2.86 1.29
CA ALA A 317 -17.66 3.15 0.71
C ALA A 317 -18.76 2.18 1.12
N ASN A 318 -18.40 0.99 1.55
CA ASN A 318 -19.38 -0.01 1.94
C ASN A 318 -19.78 0.15 3.41
N GLN A 319 -19.61 1.28 4.08
CA GLN A 319 -19.79 1.35 5.54
C GLN A 319 -21.18 0.97 6.03
N LYS A 320 -22.25 1.35 5.32
CA LYS A 320 -23.60 0.86 5.67
C LYS A 320 -23.70 -0.65 5.43
N GLU A 321 -23.18 -1.17 4.32
CA GLU A 321 -23.17 -2.62 4.06
C GLU A 321 -22.23 -3.40 4.99
N ILE A 322 -21.09 -2.84 5.39
CA ILE A 322 -20.10 -3.45 6.29
C ILE A 322 -20.69 -3.44 7.68
N LEU A 323 -21.22 -2.31 8.14
CA LEU A 323 -21.92 -2.22 9.41
C LEU A 323 -23.16 -3.12 9.41
N ASP A 324 -24.01 -3.08 8.39
CA ASP A 324 -25.20 -3.95 8.26
C ASP A 324 -24.80 -5.42 8.10
N TYR A 325 -23.71 -5.76 7.42
CA TYR A 325 -23.16 -7.12 7.35
C TYR A 325 -22.65 -7.56 8.73
N PHE A 326 -21.89 -6.71 9.43
CA PHE A 326 -21.41 -6.95 10.80
C PHE A 326 -22.58 -7.11 11.78
N LEU A 327 -23.66 -6.37 11.60
CA LEU A 327 -24.88 -6.46 12.42
C LEU A 327 -25.74 -7.68 12.03
N LYS A 328 -25.92 -7.95 10.74
CA LYS A 328 -26.78 -9.02 10.19
C LYS A 328 -26.16 -10.40 10.37
N ASN A 329 -24.91 -10.59 9.95
CA ASN A 329 -24.26 -11.90 9.94
C ASN A 329 -23.63 -12.26 11.28
N VAL A 330 -23.50 -11.30 12.20
CA VAL A 330 -22.83 -11.55 13.49
C VAL A 330 -23.70 -11.30 14.73
N LEU A 331 -24.81 -10.55 14.64
CA LEU A 331 -25.78 -10.39 15.75
C LEU A 331 -27.16 -10.99 15.45
N GLY A 332 -27.43 -11.48 14.23
CA GLY A 332 -28.74 -12.01 13.85
C GLY A 332 -29.89 -10.98 13.93
N LYS A 333 -29.57 -9.69 13.98
CA LYS A 333 -30.55 -8.60 14.04
C LYS A 333 -30.67 -7.95 12.66
N THR A 334 -31.87 -7.97 12.10
CA THR A 334 -32.22 -7.24 10.88
C THR A 334 -32.49 -5.77 11.20
N SER A 335 -31.81 -4.84 10.54
CA SER A 335 -32.46 -3.58 10.19
C SER A 335 -33.28 -3.84 8.93
N GLU A 336 -34.60 -3.63 9.00
CA GLU A 336 -35.47 -3.70 7.84
C GLU A 336 -35.09 -2.59 6.86
N THR A 337 -34.29 -2.93 5.84
CA THR A 337 -34.24 -2.27 4.52
C THR A 337 -33.24 -3.02 3.65
N GLU A 338 -33.72 -3.78 2.66
CA GLU A 338 -32.87 -4.29 1.59
C GLU A 338 -32.50 -3.16 0.62
N PRO A 339 -31.23 -3.04 0.21
CA PRO A 339 -30.89 -2.51 -1.11
C PRO A 339 -30.53 -3.68 -2.03
N SER A 340 -31.28 -3.79 -3.11
CA SER A 340 -30.97 -4.64 -4.26
C SER A 340 -30.00 -3.92 -5.18
N GLY A 341 -28.90 -4.58 -5.57
CA GLY A 341 -28.06 -4.16 -6.69
C GLY A 341 -26.57 -4.45 -6.49
N GLU A 342 -26.01 -5.30 -7.35
CA GLU A 342 -24.55 -5.41 -7.54
C GLU A 342 -23.97 -4.07 -8.04
N PRO A 343 -22.74 -3.70 -7.66
CA PRO A 343 -22.08 -2.55 -8.24
C PRO A 343 -21.70 -2.87 -9.69
N SER A 344 -22.53 -2.41 -10.64
CA SER A 344 -22.15 -2.34 -12.05
C SER A 344 -20.94 -1.42 -12.22
N SER A 345 -20.11 -1.73 -13.23
CA SER A 345 -18.82 -1.13 -13.61
C SER A 345 -18.87 0.33 -14.10
N GLY A 346 -19.66 1.18 -13.44
CA GLY A 346 -19.80 2.60 -13.73
C GLY A 346 -20.25 3.37 -12.50
N GLU A 347 -19.35 3.59 -11.54
CA GLU A 347 -19.67 4.43 -10.37
C GLU A 347 -19.81 5.90 -10.75
N SER A 348 -20.98 6.46 -10.46
CA SER A 348 -21.30 7.89 -10.54
C SER A 348 -20.34 8.73 -9.70
N PHE A 349 -19.99 9.90 -10.23
CA PHE A 349 -19.07 10.90 -9.66
C PHE A 349 -19.37 11.28 -8.19
N SER A 350 -20.61 11.09 -7.72
CA SER A 350 -21.04 11.43 -6.34
C SER A 350 -20.55 10.47 -5.24
N ASN A 351 -20.18 9.22 -5.54
CA ASN A 351 -19.72 8.26 -4.51
C ASN A 351 -18.21 8.32 -4.23
N ARG A 352 -17.45 9.14 -4.95
CA ARG A 352 -15.98 9.18 -4.85
C ARG A 352 -15.48 9.70 -3.50
N HIS A 353 -16.27 10.49 -2.77
CA HIS A 353 -15.87 11.05 -1.48
C HIS A 353 -15.66 9.99 -0.38
N PHE A 354 -16.22 8.80 -0.52
CA PHE A 354 -16.12 7.77 0.52
C PHE A 354 -14.77 7.03 0.54
N PHE A 355 -14.07 6.96 -0.61
CA PHE A 355 -12.84 6.19 -0.76
C PHE A 355 -11.56 7.03 -0.78
N VAL A 356 -11.70 8.34 -0.97
CA VAL A 356 -10.56 9.25 -1.17
C VAL A 356 -10.15 9.82 0.18
N ALA A 357 -8.90 9.61 0.55
CA ALA A 357 -8.25 10.31 1.65
C ALA A 357 -7.55 11.56 1.14
N GLU A 358 -7.95 12.73 1.63
CA GLU A 358 -7.31 13.99 1.25
C GLU A 358 -6.23 14.40 2.27
N TYR A 359 -5.04 14.73 1.78
CA TYR A 359 -3.93 15.21 2.60
C TYR A 359 -3.20 16.36 1.89
N TYR A 360 -2.54 17.25 2.64
CA TYR A 360 -1.78 18.34 2.03
C TYR A 360 -0.70 17.81 1.08
N ASN A 361 -0.62 18.43 -0.09
CA ASN A 361 0.32 18.04 -1.11
C ASN A 361 1.71 18.60 -0.82
N PHE A 362 2.67 17.72 -0.53
CA PHE A 362 4.05 18.13 -0.31
C PHE A 362 4.72 18.73 -1.56
N MET A 363 4.21 18.43 -2.76
CA MET A 363 4.69 19.01 -4.02
C MET A 363 4.08 20.37 -4.36
N ARG A 364 3.19 20.89 -3.51
CA ARG A 364 2.40 22.09 -3.83
C ARG A 364 3.28 23.27 -4.22
N GLY A 365 3.02 23.80 -5.41
CA GLY A 365 3.71 24.97 -5.96
C GLY A 365 5.07 24.67 -6.60
N LEU A 366 5.56 23.42 -6.58
CA LEU A 366 6.73 23.03 -7.36
C LEU A 366 6.46 23.20 -8.86
N PHE A 367 7.53 23.39 -9.63
CA PHE A 367 7.48 23.50 -11.08
C PHE A 367 8.06 22.25 -11.72
N LEU A 368 7.44 21.81 -12.80
CA LEU A 368 8.03 20.79 -13.67
C LEU A 368 9.14 21.41 -14.52
N HIS A 369 10.22 20.68 -14.70
CA HIS A 369 11.32 21.10 -15.56
C HIS A 369 10.85 21.19 -17.02
N CYS A 370 11.46 22.06 -17.84
CA CYS A 370 11.01 22.32 -19.21
C CYS A 370 11.03 21.08 -20.14
N ASN A 371 11.81 20.06 -19.79
CA ASN A 371 11.89 18.80 -20.52
C ASN A 371 11.35 17.59 -19.73
N TYR A 372 10.52 17.79 -18.70
CA TYR A 372 10.00 16.70 -17.87
C TYR A 372 9.38 15.55 -18.69
N GLY A 373 8.72 15.88 -19.81
CA GLY A 373 8.09 14.90 -20.70
C GLY A 373 9.05 13.99 -21.46
N GLU A 374 10.35 14.29 -21.47
CA GLU A 374 11.39 13.40 -22.02
C GLU A 374 11.77 12.28 -21.04
N HIS A 375 11.48 12.46 -19.74
CA HIS A 375 11.79 11.47 -18.72
C HIS A 375 10.85 10.26 -18.82
N HIS A 376 11.39 9.04 -18.71
CA HIS A 376 10.64 7.79 -18.96
C HIS A 376 9.47 7.55 -17.99
N ASN A 377 9.48 8.19 -16.82
CA ASN A 377 8.35 8.14 -15.88
C ASN A 377 7.10 8.90 -16.36
N PHE A 378 7.23 9.77 -17.37
CA PHE A 378 6.12 10.51 -17.95
C PHE A 378 5.79 9.96 -19.33
N GLN A 379 4.52 9.65 -19.55
CA GLN A 379 4.00 9.20 -20.84
C GLN A 379 3.59 10.40 -21.72
N ALA A 380 4.36 11.49 -21.68
CA ALA A 380 4.09 12.72 -22.45
C ALA A 380 4.48 12.61 -23.94
N ARG A 381 4.73 11.40 -24.44
CA ARG A 381 5.13 11.14 -25.84
C ARG A 381 3.97 11.30 -26.82
N THR A 382 2.73 11.22 -26.34
CA THR A 382 1.53 11.50 -27.14
C THR A 382 0.87 12.78 -26.65
N ALA A 383 0.58 13.70 -27.58
CA ALA A 383 0.03 15.01 -27.25
C ALA A 383 -1.35 14.95 -26.55
N SER A 384 -2.04 13.82 -26.63
CA SER A 384 -3.32 13.56 -25.98
C SER A 384 -3.20 12.94 -24.59
N HIS A 385 -2.03 12.43 -24.20
CA HIS A 385 -1.88 11.82 -22.88
C HIS A 385 -1.93 12.90 -21.79
N PRO A 386 -2.56 12.65 -20.63
CA PRO A 386 -2.65 13.65 -19.56
C PRO A 386 -1.28 14.17 -19.07
N ASP A 387 -0.22 13.36 -19.14
CA ASP A 387 1.16 13.79 -18.81
C ASP A 387 1.68 14.93 -19.69
N SER A 388 1.10 15.15 -20.87
CA SER A 388 1.47 16.24 -21.78
C SER A 388 0.98 17.62 -21.30
N PHE A 389 0.20 17.68 -20.21
CA PHE A 389 -0.39 18.91 -19.67
C PHE A 389 0.19 19.19 -18.27
N PRO A 390 1.33 19.90 -18.15
CA PRO A 390 2.02 20.09 -16.87
C PRO A 390 1.19 20.84 -15.82
N ASN A 391 0.21 21.64 -16.26
CA ASN A 391 -0.73 22.37 -15.43
C ASN A 391 -1.90 21.51 -14.91
N GLN A 392 -1.95 20.22 -15.25
CA GLN A 392 -2.92 19.25 -14.78
C GLN A 392 -2.25 18.13 -13.96
N LEU A 393 -0.97 18.31 -13.63
CA LEU A 393 -0.17 17.36 -12.86
C LEU A 393 -0.08 17.76 -11.39
N THR A 394 0.29 16.80 -10.55
CA THR A 394 0.11 16.86 -9.10
C THR A 394 0.66 18.11 -8.43
N ALA A 395 1.77 18.68 -8.91
CA ALA A 395 2.36 19.88 -8.31
C ALA A 395 1.42 21.10 -8.26
N THR A 396 0.37 21.16 -9.09
CA THR A 396 -0.61 22.25 -9.11
C THR A 396 -1.69 22.12 -8.04
N ASP A 397 -1.95 20.91 -7.55
CA ASP A 397 -3.05 20.64 -6.62
C ASP A 397 -2.64 20.95 -5.17
N PRO A 398 -3.53 21.52 -4.34
CA PRO A 398 -3.23 21.82 -2.95
C PRO A 398 -3.21 20.57 -2.05
N THR A 399 -3.90 19.51 -2.47
CA THR A 399 -4.06 18.26 -1.72
C THR A 399 -3.80 17.06 -2.63
N LEU A 400 -3.27 15.99 -2.04
CA LEU A 400 -3.24 14.66 -2.62
C LEU A 400 -4.59 13.99 -2.37
N LYS A 401 -5.04 13.18 -3.33
CA LYS A 401 -6.29 12.41 -3.25
C LYS A 401 -5.94 10.94 -3.29
N LEU A 402 -5.79 10.34 -2.12
CA LEU A 402 -5.19 9.02 -1.97
C LEU A 402 -6.25 7.93 -1.87
N ILE A 403 -6.05 6.84 -2.60
CA ILE A 403 -6.92 5.66 -2.59
C ILE A 403 -6.10 4.37 -2.51
N ASP A 404 -6.76 3.28 -2.11
CA ASP A 404 -6.20 1.92 -2.11
C ASP A 404 -5.62 1.56 -3.49
N SER A 405 -4.38 1.07 -3.50
CA SER A 405 -3.68 0.67 -4.73
C SER A 405 -4.35 -0.50 -5.47
N GLY A 406 -5.21 -1.26 -4.78
CA GLY A 406 -6.01 -2.33 -5.35
C GLY A 406 -6.90 -1.89 -6.51
N HIS A 407 -7.21 -0.59 -6.62
CA HIS A 407 -7.98 -0.02 -7.73
C HIS A 407 -7.21 0.06 -9.05
N ALA A 408 -5.87 0.00 -9.05
CA ALA A 408 -5.07 -0.07 -10.28
C ALA A 408 -4.52 -1.49 -10.50
N ILE A 409 -3.48 -1.84 -9.74
CA ILE A 409 -2.83 -3.14 -9.80
C ILE A 409 -2.91 -3.73 -8.40
N ASN A 410 -3.68 -4.80 -8.24
CA ASN A 410 -3.92 -5.42 -6.95
C ASN A 410 -2.71 -6.23 -6.43
N ILE A 411 -1.48 -5.79 -6.68
CA ILE A 411 -0.25 -6.36 -6.11
C ILE A 411 0.82 -5.27 -6.00
N GLY A 412 1.61 -5.30 -4.93
CA GLY A 412 2.58 -4.24 -4.59
C GLY A 412 3.84 -4.19 -5.46
N CYS A 413 3.80 -4.56 -6.74
CA CYS A 413 5.02 -4.65 -7.56
C CYS A 413 5.58 -3.28 -7.99
N ALA A 414 4.73 -2.29 -8.23
CA ALA A 414 5.16 -0.97 -8.74
C ALA A 414 6.32 -0.31 -7.96
N PRO A 415 6.31 -0.24 -6.61
CA PRO A 415 7.42 0.38 -5.88
C PRO A 415 8.74 -0.40 -5.99
N ILE A 416 8.71 -1.73 -5.96
CA ILE A 416 9.93 -2.55 -6.00
C ILE A 416 10.54 -2.69 -7.41
N LEU A 417 9.78 -2.30 -8.45
CA LEU A 417 10.22 -2.33 -9.85
C LEU A 417 10.96 -1.06 -10.29
N GLN A 418 11.20 -0.13 -9.36
CA GLN A 418 12.04 1.04 -9.63
C GLN A 418 13.48 0.57 -9.93
N PRO A 419 14.11 1.05 -11.02
CA PRO A 419 15.47 0.66 -11.39
C PRO A 419 16.49 0.83 -10.26
N GLU A 420 16.29 1.80 -9.38
CA GLU A 420 17.19 2.16 -8.28
C GLU A 420 17.20 1.13 -7.14
N ARG A 421 16.20 0.23 -7.09
CA ARG A 421 16.16 -0.90 -6.14
C ARG A 421 16.80 -2.19 -6.69
N ASP A 422 17.06 -2.25 -7.99
CA ASP A 422 17.76 -3.35 -8.69
C ASP A 422 17.32 -4.75 -8.20
N VAL A 423 16.00 -5.00 -8.25
CA VAL A 423 15.41 -6.25 -7.77
C VAL A 423 15.60 -7.36 -8.80
N ASP A 424 16.24 -8.46 -8.40
CA ASP A 424 16.49 -9.59 -9.29
C ASP A 424 15.37 -10.64 -9.27
N VAL A 425 14.72 -10.82 -8.12
CA VAL A 425 13.67 -11.84 -7.92
C VAL A 425 12.47 -11.23 -7.22
N ILE A 426 11.27 -11.44 -7.76
CA ILE A 426 10.01 -11.04 -7.15
C ILE A 426 9.16 -12.28 -6.86
N ILE A 427 8.88 -12.52 -5.59
CA ILE A 427 7.90 -13.53 -5.15
C ILE A 427 6.55 -12.83 -4.97
N CYS A 428 5.69 -12.98 -5.97
CA CYS A 428 4.33 -12.44 -6.02
C CYS A 428 3.36 -13.39 -5.32
N LEU A 429 2.80 -12.96 -4.21
CA LEU A 429 1.81 -13.72 -3.44
C LEU A 429 0.41 -13.15 -3.73
N ASN A 430 -0.32 -13.84 -4.59
CA ASN A 430 -1.60 -13.37 -5.14
C ASN A 430 -2.80 -14.00 -4.43
N TYR A 431 -3.47 -13.20 -3.62
CA TYR A 431 -4.72 -13.47 -2.93
C TYR A 431 -5.92 -12.78 -3.59
N SER A 432 -5.80 -12.24 -4.81
CA SER A 432 -6.91 -11.58 -5.52
C SER A 432 -8.03 -12.57 -5.88
N TRP A 433 -9.28 -12.09 -5.99
CA TRP A 433 -10.38 -12.82 -6.64
C TRP A 433 -10.36 -12.66 -8.17
N GLU A 434 -9.50 -11.79 -8.69
CA GLU A 434 -9.29 -11.65 -10.13
C GLU A 434 -8.72 -12.95 -10.74
N PRO A 435 -8.83 -13.14 -12.06
CA PRO A 435 -8.13 -14.21 -12.75
C PRO A 435 -6.65 -14.28 -12.36
N ILE A 436 -6.10 -15.49 -12.22
CA ILE A 436 -4.77 -15.77 -11.65
C ILE A 436 -3.68 -14.84 -12.19
N PHE A 437 -3.67 -14.61 -13.51
CA PHE A 437 -2.63 -13.85 -14.19
C PHE A 437 -2.91 -12.35 -14.31
N GLU A 438 -4.09 -11.88 -13.91
CA GLU A 438 -4.53 -10.49 -14.14
C GLU A 438 -3.57 -9.48 -13.50
N VAL A 439 -3.13 -9.75 -12.27
CA VAL A 439 -2.19 -8.88 -11.56
C VAL A 439 -0.86 -8.77 -12.30
N ILE A 440 -0.32 -9.87 -12.85
CA ILE A 440 0.95 -9.87 -13.59
C ILE A 440 0.78 -9.24 -14.97
N LYS A 441 -0.35 -9.47 -15.66
CA LYS A 441 -0.67 -8.79 -16.92
C LYS A 441 -0.67 -7.28 -16.76
N LYS A 442 -1.38 -6.77 -15.74
CA LYS A 442 -1.44 -5.34 -15.43
C LYS A 442 -0.06 -4.79 -15.06
N THR A 443 0.74 -5.53 -14.28
CA THR A 443 2.14 -5.16 -13.98
C THR A 443 2.99 -5.09 -15.25
N ALA A 444 2.89 -6.06 -16.16
CA ALA A 444 3.64 -6.05 -17.41
C ALA A 444 3.28 -4.86 -18.32
N VAL A 445 1.99 -4.50 -18.40
CA VAL A 445 1.53 -3.30 -19.12
C VAL A 445 2.13 -2.04 -18.49
N TYR A 446 2.03 -1.90 -17.16
CA TYR A 446 2.65 -0.77 -16.44
C TYR A 446 4.15 -0.68 -16.71
N CYS A 447 4.87 -1.81 -16.62
CA CYS A 447 6.31 -1.80 -16.88
C CYS A 447 6.64 -1.37 -18.31
N LYS A 448 5.88 -1.87 -19.29
CA LYS A 448 6.03 -1.49 -20.70
C LYS A 448 5.82 0.01 -20.91
N ASP A 449 4.75 0.56 -20.33
CA ASP A 449 4.40 1.97 -20.47
C ASP A 449 5.44 2.91 -19.80
N HIS A 450 6.12 2.42 -18.76
CA HIS A 450 7.16 3.15 -18.02
C HIS A 450 8.60 2.77 -18.41
N CYS A 451 8.78 1.98 -19.48
CA CYS A 451 10.09 1.50 -19.95
C CYS A 451 10.89 0.71 -18.89
N ILE A 452 10.22 0.00 -18.00
CA ILE A 452 10.80 -0.86 -16.96
C ILE A 452 10.96 -2.27 -17.51
N PRO A 453 12.15 -2.91 -17.41
CA PRO A 453 12.33 -4.32 -17.73
C PRO A 453 11.41 -5.23 -16.90
N PHE A 454 10.63 -6.08 -17.57
CA PHE A 454 9.74 -7.05 -16.93
C PHE A 454 9.56 -8.27 -17.83
N PRO A 455 9.42 -9.48 -17.29
CA PRO A 455 9.28 -10.68 -18.11
C PRO A 455 7.99 -10.65 -18.96
N ASN A 456 8.14 -11.05 -20.22
CA ASN A 456 7.02 -11.25 -21.13
C ASN A 456 6.49 -12.69 -20.98
N ALA A 457 5.17 -12.85 -21.17
CA ALA A 457 4.54 -14.16 -21.12
C ALA A 457 3.39 -14.25 -22.13
N ASP A 458 3.20 -15.43 -22.72
CA ASP A 458 1.98 -15.75 -23.46
C ASP A 458 0.88 -16.19 -22.49
N PHE A 459 0.19 -15.20 -21.93
CA PHE A 459 -0.87 -15.44 -20.97
C PHE A 459 -2.06 -16.20 -21.57
N ALA A 460 -2.30 -16.10 -22.88
CA ALA A 460 -3.41 -16.80 -23.52
C ALA A 460 -3.18 -18.32 -23.52
N SER A 461 -1.94 -18.75 -23.73
CA SER A 461 -1.57 -20.16 -23.58
C SER A 461 -1.68 -20.63 -22.13
N LEU A 462 -1.20 -19.82 -21.17
CA LEU A 462 -1.22 -20.16 -19.75
C LEU A 462 -2.62 -20.32 -19.15
N GLU A 463 -3.61 -19.56 -19.64
CA GLU A 463 -5.01 -19.68 -19.19
C GLU A 463 -5.64 -21.03 -19.51
N ASN A 464 -5.11 -21.76 -20.48
CA ASN A 464 -5.59 -23.09 -20.86
C ASN A 464 -4.88 -24.23 -20.12
N GLU A 465 -3.83 -23.92 -19.35
CA GLU A 465 -3.10 -24.94 -18.57
C GLU A 465 -3.82 -25.26 -17.25
N PRO A 466 -3.59 -26.47 -16.69
CA PRO A 466 -4.01 -26.79 -15.33
C PRO A 466 -3.45 -25.79 -14.32
N LYS A 467 -4.25 -25.43 -13.32
CA LYS A 467 -3.83 -24.52 -12.26
C LYS A 467 -2.65 -25.12 -11.49
N LYS A 468 -1.61 -24.33 -11.27
CA LYS A 468 -0.41 -24.66 -10.50
C LYS A 468 -0.31 -23.79 -9.25
N GLU A 469 0.41 -24.28 -8.25
CA GLU A 469 0.72 -23.55 -7.01
C GLU A 469 1.77 -22.44 -7.23
N VAL A 470 2.59 -22.55 -8.29
CA VAL A 470 3.56 -21.53 -8.69
C VAL A 470 3.69 -21.44 -10.22
N TYR A 471 3.88 -20.23 -10.72
CA TYR A 471 4.25 -19.93 -12.10
C TYR A 471 5.52 -19.08 -12.11
N ILE A 472 6.43 -19.36 -13.04
CA ILE A 472 7.71 -18.67 -13.16
C ILE A 472 7.74 -17.93 -14.49
N PHE A 473 8.08 -16.63 -14.44
CA PHE A 473 8.21 -15.77 -15.60
C PHE A 473 9.64 -15.22 -15.66
N GLU A 474 10.27 -15.35 -16.81
CA GLU A 474 11.66 -14.95 -17.04
C GLU A 474 11.80 -14.33 -18.43
N ASP A 475 12.65 -13.32 -18.55
CA ASP A 475 13.11 -12.82 -19.84
C ASP A 475 14.57 -13.25 -20.04
N LYS A 476 14.77 -14.28 -20.87
CA LYS A 476 16.11 -14.79 -21.17
C LYS A 476 16.90 -13.84 -22.08
N GLU A 477 16.23 -12.93 -22.79
CA GLU A 477 16.85 -11.97 -23.69
C GLU A 477 17.24 -10.68 -22.97
N ASN A 478 16.48 -10.31 -21.93
CA ASN A 478 16.75 -9.13 -21.12
C ASN A 478 17.14 -9.50 -19.67
N PRO A 479 18.44 -9.62 -19.39
CA PRO A 479 18.93 -10.00 -18.06
C PRO A 479 18.72 -8.95 -16.96
N LYS A 480 18.19 -7.77 -17.29
CA LYS A 480 17.78 -6.74 -16.33
C LYS A 480 16.34 -6.92 -15.85
N ALA A 481 15.54 -7.76 -16.51
CA ALA A 481 14.19 -8.07 -16.06
C ALA A 481 14.26 -9.04 -14.87
N PRO A 482 13.47 -8.82 -13.80
CA PRO A 482 13.46 -9.73 -12.67
C PRO A 482 12.87 -11.08 -13.04
N ILE A 483 13.30 -12.13 -12.35
CA ILE A 483 12.58 -13.40 -12.30
C ILE A 483 11.34 -13.19 -11.43
N VAL A 484 10.15 -13.50 -11.97
CA VAL A 484 8.89 -13.34 -11.23
C VAL A 484 8.30 -14.71 -10.92
N MET A 485 8.10 -14.99 -9.63
CA MET A 485 7.44 -16.19 -9.13
C MET A 485 6.04 -15.85 -8.63
N LEU A 486 5.01 -16.22 -9.38
CA LEU A 486 3.62 -15.99 -8.99
C LEU A 486 3.07 -17.21 -8.25
N PHE A 487 2.71 -17.00 -6.98
CA PHE A 487 1.95 -17.93 -6.16
C PHE A 487 0.49 -17.47 -6.10
N PRO A 488 -0.42 -18.06 -6.89
CA PRO A 488 -1.84 -17.82 -6.71
C PRO A 488 -2.39 -18.53 -5.47
N LEU A 489 -3.48 -18.01 -4.92
CA LEU A 489 -4.24 -18.69 -3.90
C LEU A 489 -5.06 -19.82 -4.53
N VAL A 490 -4.47 -21.02 -4.55
CA VAL A 490 -5.10 -22.25 -5.05
C VAL A 490 -4.99 -23.35 -4.02
N ASN A 491 -6.02 -24.19 -3.94
CA ASN A 491 -5.99 -25.44 -3.19
C ASN A 491 -5.93 -26.61 -4.17
N ASP A 492 -4.71 -26.93 -4.63
CA ASP A 492 -4.44 -28.01 -5.57
C ASP A 492 -3.91 -29.26 -4.82
N SER A 493 -2.60 -29.43 -4.70
CA SER A 493 -2.06 -30.62 -4.04
C SER A 493 -2.28 -30.64 -2.52
N PHE A 494 -2.46 -29.48 -1.87
CA PHE A 494 -2.78 -29.43 -0.43
C PHE A 494 -4.05 -30.20 -0.04
N LYS A 495 -5.01 -30.33 -0.97
CA LYS A 495 -6.21 -31.16 -0.78
C LYS A 495 -5.88 -32.63 -0.51
N HIS A 496 -4.77 -33.11 -1.07
CA HIS A 496 -4.36 -34.52 -1.01
C HIS A 496 -3.21 -34.77 -0.04
N PHE A 497 -2.43 -33.74 0.28
CA PHE A 497 -1.22 -33.84 1.09
C PHE A 497 -1.27 -32.89 2.29
N LYS A 498 -0.85 -33.38 3.47
CA LYS A 498 -0.77 -32.56 4.70
C LYS A 498 0.57 -31.86 4.87
N SER A 499 1.59 -32.36 4.20
CA SER A 499 2.91 -31.73 4.02
C SER A 499 3.53 -32.26 2.72
N PRO A 500 4.56 -31.61 2.14
CA PRO A 500 5.15 -32.04 0.88
C PRO A 500 5.52 -33.54 0.91
N GLY A 501 4.98 -34.30 -0.04
CA GLY A 501 5.19 -35.75 -0.14
C GLY A 501 4.40 -36.63 0.85
N VAL A 502 3.65 -36.07 1.81
CA VAL A 502 2.91 -36.83 2.83
C VAL A 502 1.40 -36.77 2.59
N LYS A 503 0.82 -37.87 2.10
CA LYS A 503 -0.62 -37.98 1.82
C LYS A 503 -1.46 -37.94 3.09
N ARG A 504 -2.66 -37.38 2.97
CA ARG A 504 -3.75 -37.48 3.96
C ARG A 504 -4.32 -38.89 3.94
N GLN A 505 -4.59 -39.46 5.12
CA GLN A 505 -5.04 -40.85 5.27
C GLN A 505 -6.39 -40.98 5.98
N THR A 506 -6.61 -40.21 7.05
CA THR A 506 -7.88 -40.29 7.81
C THR A 506 -8.94 -39.39 7.20
N GLU A 507 -10.22 -39.65 7.51
CA GLU A 507 -11.32 -38.80 7.04
C GLU A 507 -11.19 -37.36 7.55
N GLU A 508 -10.71 -37.18 8.79
CA GLU A 508 -10.43 -35.85 9.35
C GLU A 508 -9.31 -35.14 8.60
N GLU A 509 -8.23 -35.86 8.28
CA GLU A 509 -7.13 -35.30 7.49
C GLU A 509 -7.59 -34.91 6.09
N ILE A 510 -8.40 -35.74 5.43
CA ILE A 510 -8.96 -35.46 4.11
C ILE A 510 -9.84 -34.20 4.17
N ARG A 511 -10.76 -34.11 5.14
CA ARG A 511 -11.63 -32.95 5.34
C ARG A 511 -10.83 -31.67 5.61
N ALA A 512 -9.75 -31.75 6.39
CA ALA A 512 -8.86 -30.62 6.65
C ALA A 512 -8.12 -30.12 5.39
N GLY A 513 -8.04 -30.92 4.33
CA GLY A 513 -7.51 -30.50 3.03
C GLY A 513 -8.55 -29.78 2.15
N GLU A 514 -9.84 -29.80 2.48
CA GLU A 514 -10.92 -29.22 1.68
C GLU A 514 -11.10 -27.73 1.96
N VAL A 515 -10.05 -26.95 1.74
CA VAL A 515 -10.06 -25.49 1.89
C VAL A 515 -10.66 -24.84 0.64
N ASP A 516 -11.86 -24.28 0.76
CA ASP A 516 -12.51 -23.58 -0.34
C ASP A 516 -12.05 -22.12 -0.41
N VAL A 517 -11.19 -21.82 -1.38
CA VAL A 517 -10.67 -20.47 -1.67
C VAL A 517 -11.21 -19.88 -2.97
N SER A 518 -12.21 -20.50 -3.59
CA SER A 518 -12.59 -20.14 -4.96
C SER A 518 -14.09 -20.13 -5.25
N SER A 519 -14.91 -20.81 -4.45
CA SER A 519 -16.36 -20.79 -4.64
C SER A 519 -16.98 -19.53 -4.05
N GLU A 520 -18.20 -19.19 -4.51
CA GLU A 520 -19.00 -18.08 -3.97
C GLU A 520 -19.32 -18.25 -2.47
N ASN A 521 -19.34 -19.49 -1.97
CA ASN A 521 -19.60 -19.82 -0.57
C ASN A 521 -18.31 -19.85 0.28
N SER A 522 -17.16 -19.53 -0.30
CA SER A 522 -15.88 -19.52 0.41
C SER A 522 -15.96 -18.62 1.66
N PRO A 523 -15.43 -19.05 2.82
CA PRO A 523 -15.36 -18.19 3.99
C PRO A 523 -14.40 -17.01 3.79
N TYR A 524 -13.57 -17.03 2.73
CA TYR A 524 -12.51 -16.06 2.48
C TYR A 524 -12.90 -14.94 1.50
N THR A 525 -14.19 -14.65 1.33
CA THR A 525 -14.60 -13.49 0.51
C THR A 525 -13.99 -12.19 1.07
N THR A 526 -13.75 -11.20 0.21
CA THR A 526 -13.08 -9.94 0.64
C THR A 526 -13.91 -9.18 1.68
N LYS A 527 -15.23 -9.35 1.70
CA LYS A 527 -16.12 -8.71 2.68
C LYS A 527 -16.06 -9.38 4.07
N HIS A 528 -15.55 -10.60 4.16
CA HIS A 528 -15.44 -11.33 5.43
C HIS A 528 -14.19 -10.90 6.19
N MET A 529 -14.40 -10.17 7.28
CA MET A 529 -13.31 -9.61 8.11
C MET A 529 -12.86 -10.56 9.23
N LEU A 530 -13.75 -11.43 9.69
CA LEU A 530 -13.51 -12.40 10.78
C LEU A 530 -13.72 -13.82 10.27
N TYR A 531 -12.93 -14.76 10.79
CA TYR A 531 -13.00 -16.18 10.43
C TYR A 531 -13.39 -17.06 11.60
N LYS A 532 -13.86 -18.28 11.33
CA LYS A 532 -13.84 -19.30 12.36
C LYS A 532 -12.37 -19.69 12.64
N PRO A 533 -12.02 -20.12 13.86
CA PRO A 533 -10.65 -20.52 14.18
C PRO A 533 -10.07 -21.59 13.24
N GLU A 534 -10.90 -22.51 12.78
CA GLU A 534 -10.57 -23.55 11.80
C GLU A 534 -10.31 -22.98 10.40
N ASP A 535 -11.12 -22.03 9.93
CA ASP A 535 -10.94 -21.39 8.62
C ASP A 535 -9.65 -20.55 8.59
N TYR A 536 -9.39 -19.80 9.67
CA TYR A 536 -8.13 -19.06 9.81
C TYR A 536 -6.92 -20.01 9.73
N GLN A 537 -6.97 -21.13 10.46
CA GLN A 537 -5.88 -22.10 10.47
C GLN A 537 -5.71 -22.77 9.10
N ALA A 538 -6.81 -23.13 8.45
CA ALA A 538 -6.80 -23.77 7.14
C ALA A 538 -6.15 -22.90 6.06
N LEU A 539 -6.43 -21.59 6.05
CA LEU A 539 -5.80 -20.66 5.10
C LEU A 539 -4.30 -20.44 5.40
N ILE A 540 -3.93 -20.35 6.68
CA ILE A 540 -2.52 -20.28 7.12
C ILE A 540 -1.76 -21.54 6.65
N ASP A 541 -2.33 -22.72 6.84
CA ASP A 541 -1.72 -24.00 6.48
C ASP A 541 -1.63 -24.20 4.97
N LEU A 542 -2.70 -23.88 4.23
CA LEU A 542 -2.72 -23.93 2.77
C LEU A 542 -1.61 -23.07 2.16
N THR A 543 -1.56 -21.79 2.55
CA THR A 543 -0.58 -20.85 1.96
C THR A 543 0.85 -21.15 2.38
N SER A 544 1.07 -21.68 3.59
CA SER A 544 2.39 -22.18 3.99
C SER A 544 2.79 -23.40 3.18
N TYR A 545 1.86 -24.35 3.01
CA TYR A 545 2.10 -25.56 2.24
C TYR A 545 2.47 -25.26 0.79
N ASN A 546 1.75 -24.35 0.12
CA ASN A 546 2.05 -24.01 -1.28
C ASN A 546 3.50 -23.50 -1.44
N ILE A 547 4.03 -22.77 -0.47
CA ILE A 547 5.46 -22.38 -0.46
C ILE A 547 6.37 -23.59 -0.22
N LEU A 548 6.09 -24.38 0.83
CA LEU A 548 6.89 -25.55 1.20
C LEU A 548 6.98 -26.58 0.06
N ASN A 549 5.86 -26.83 -0.62
CA ASN A 549 5.75 -27.80 -1.71
C ASN A 549 6.56 -27.37 -2.95
N ASN A 550 6.82 -26.07 -3.08
CA ASN A 550 7.58 -25.49 -4.18
C ASN A 550 8.99 -25.02 -3.75
N LYS A 551 9.50 -25.54 -2.63
CA LYS A 551 10.83 -25.24 -2.10
C LYS A 551 11.93 -25.38 -3.17
N GLU A 552 11.95 -26.50 -3.89
CA GLU A 552 12.98 -26.78 -4.89
C GLU A 552 12.94 -25.77 -6.05
N THR A 553 11.74 -25.36 -6.49
CA THR A 553 11.55 -24.34 -7.52
C THR A 553 12.10 -22.99 -7.09
N ILE A 554 11.84 -22.58 -5.83
CA ILE A 554 12.33 -21.32 -5.27
C ILE A 554 13.87 -21.36 -5.12
N GLU A 555 14.38 -22.37 -4.42
CA GLU A 555 15.79 -22.47 -4.02
C GLU A 555 16.69 -22.94 -5.16
N ALA A 556 16.52 -24.20 -5.57
CA ALA A 556 17.41 -24.91 -6.49
C ALA A 556 17.16 -24.51 -7.95
N GLY A 557 15.92 -24.14 -8.29
CA GLY A 557 15.51 -23.84 -9.65
C GLY A 557 15.78 -22.41 -10.10
N LYS A 558 15.83 -21.41 -9.20
CA LYS A 558 15.91 -20.00 -9.64
C LYS A 558 16.92 -19.16 -8.87
N ILE A 559 16.87 -19.17 -7.53
CA ILE A 559 17.82 -18.37 -6.74
C ILE A 559 19.26 -18.88 -6.94
N ARG A 560 19.47 -20.21 -6.97
CA ARG A 560 20.79 -20.78 -7.24
C ARG A 560 21.29 -20.49 -8.66
N GLU A 561 20.43 -20.59 -9.68
CA GLU A 561 20.79 -20.26 -11.07
C GLU A 561 21.24 -18.81 -11.19
N LEU A 562 20.51 -17.90 -10.55
CA LEU A 562 20.82 -16.48 -10.55
C LEU A 562 22.14 -16.16 -9.84
N LEU A 563 22.42 -16.80 -8.69
CA LEU A 563 23.71 -16.64 -8.01
C LEU A 563 24.89 -17.03 -8.92
N HIS A 564 24.75 -18.10 -9.70
CA HIS A 564 25.76 -18.47 -10.70
C HIS A 564 25.92 -17.36 -11.76
N LEU A 565 24.83 -16.85 -12.33
CA LEU A 565 24.87 -15.78 -13.32
C LEU A 565 25.48 -14.47 -12.80
N ILE A 566 25.16 -14.07 -11.57
CA ILE A 566 25.73 -12.87 -10.93
C ILE A 566 27.24 -13.05 -10.71
N SER A 567 27.67 -14.25 -10.32
CA SER A 567 29.09 -14.56 -10.13
C SER A 567 29.90 -14.48 -11.43
N GLU A 568 29.31 -14.86 -12.58
CA GLU A 568 29.95 -14.81 -13.90
C GLU A 568 30.00 -13.39 -14.51
N ARG A 569 29.11 -12.49 -14.08
CA ARG A 569 29.02 -11.10 -14.60
C ARG A 569 29.92 -10.10 -13.88
N SER A 570 30.55 -10.49 -12.79
CA SER A 570 31.46 -9.62 -12.03
C SER A 570 32.87 -9.67 -12.67
N PRO A 571 33.48 -8.52 -13.03
CA PRO A 571 34.80 -8.47 -13.66
C PRO A 571 35.95 -8.94 -12.76
#